data_AF-A0A2N6D2W4-F1
#
_entry.id   AF-A0A2N6D2W4-F1
#
_cell.length_a   1.000
_cell.length_b   1.000
_cell.length_c   1.000
_cell.angle_alpha   90.00
_cell.angle_beta   90.00
_cell.angle_gamma   90.00
#
_symmetry.space_group_name_H-M   'P 1'
#
loop_
_entity.id
_entity.type
_entity.pdbx_description
1 polymer ?
#
loop_
_entity_poly.entity_id
_entity_poly.type
_entity_poly.pdbx_seq_one_letter_code
_entity_poly.pdbx_strand_id
1 'polypeptide(L)'
;MNSYKIAEYQGKLESFKEVTNIAEFFEFILPYGIAKVYLTANRRWSFLEKKRRRIALAILINRIIRKFGFNVWDVRSSAGGFMEDFHTMPVIGVISALTTQYAIQEGFVTKESNFTLATFKLCGKGIISAELKQNADKLHDLKLKRERHLCCISKREEGKPALYETAVNTLYQLEESLIAAHAAKACPLSHSA
;
A
#
# COMPACT_ATOMS: atom_id res chain seq x y z
N MET A 1 -41.13 16.62 -16.85
CA MET A 1 -39.97 15.71 -16.75
C MET A 1 -38.79 16.37 -17.45
N ASN A 2 -37.84 16.92 -16.70
CA ASN A 2 -36.64 17.51 -17.27
C ASN A 2 -35.66 16.39 -17.63
N SER A 3 -35.45 16.14 -18.92
CA SER A 3 -34.40 15.23 -19.37
C SER A 3 -33.04 15.89 -19.15
N TYR A 4 -32.27 15.40 -18.19
CA TYR A 4 -30.86 15.74 -18.08
C TYR A 4 -30.13 15.11 -19.27
N LYS A 5 -29.80 15.92 -20.28
CA LYS A 5 -28.84 15.53 -21.32
C LYS A 5 -27.47 15.47 -20.66
N ILE A 6 -26.98 14.26 -20.40
CA ILE A 6 -25.59 14.03 -20.02
C ILE A 6 -24.79 14.27 -21.30
N ALA A 7 -24.10 15.40 -21.38
CA ALA A 7 -23.18 15.67 -22.48
C ALA A 7 -22.01 14.67 -22.38
N GLU A 8 -21.71 13.99 -23.48
CA GLU A 8 -20.52 13.15 -23.57
C GLU A 8 -19.27 14.01 -23.37
N TYR A 9 -18.57 13.73 -22.28
CA TYR A 9 -17.39 14.47 -21.87
C TYR A 9 -16.16 14.02 -22.68
N GLN A 10 -15.54 14.96 -23.40
CA GLN A 10 -14.45 14.69 -24.36
C GLN A 10 -13.06 14.45 -23.73
N GLY A 11 -12.94 14.39 -22.40
CA GLY A 11 -11.80 13.76 -21.73
C GLY A 11 -10.48 14.53 -21.72
N LYS A 12 -10.46 15.86 -21.96
CA LYS A 12 -9.25 16.68 -21.79
C LYS A 12 -9.59 18.03 -21.18
N LEU A 13 -9.60 18.11 -19.85
CA LEU A 13 -9.48 19.40 -19.16
C LEU A 13 -8.03 19.87 -19.26
N GLU A 14 -7.83 21.10 -19.71
CA GLU A 14 -6.51 21.74 -19.78
C GLU A 14 -6.27 22.65 -18.57
N SER A 15 -7.32 23.03 -17.85
CA SER A 15 -7.22 23.93 -16.70
C SER A 15 -8.18 23.59 -15.56
N PHE A 16 -7.77 23.88 -14.32
CA PHE A 16 -8.63 23.84 -13.13
C PHE A 16 -9.89 24.71 -13.25
N LYS A 17 -9.85 25.76 -14.09
CA LYS A 17 -10.98 26.67 -14.32
C LYS A 17 -12.10 26.04 -15.16
N GLU A 18 -11.82 24.95 -15.86
CA GLU A 18 -12.76 24.23 -16.72
C GLU A 18 -13.53 23.15 -15.94
N VAL A 19 -13.17 22.90 -14.68
CA VAL A 19 -13.83 21.94 -13.81
C VAL A 19 -15.20 22.48 -13.39
N THR A 20 -16.27 21.88 -13.89
CA THR A 20 -17.64 22.27 -13.58
C THR A 20 -18.28 21.41 -12.49
N ASN A 21 -17.74 20.21 -12.27
CA ASN A 21 -18.27 19.27 -11.28
C ASN A 21 -17.18 18.39 -10.65
N ILE A 22 -17.57 17.62 -9.63
CA ILE A 22 -16.65 16.78 -8.83
C ILE A 22 -16.05 15.63 -9.66
N ALA A 23 -16.78 15.08 -10.63
CA ALA A 23 -16.26 14.00 -11.47
C ALA A 23 -15.13 14.50 -12.37
N GLU A 24 -15.35 15.65 -13.01
CA GLU A 24 -14.35 16.36 -13.81
C GLU A 24 -13.10 16.75 -13.00
N PHE A 25 -13.29 17.18 -11.75
CA PHE A 25 -12.17 17.45 -10.84
C PHE A 25 -11.32 16.21 -10.59
N PHE A 26 -11.95 15.05 -10.37
CA PHE A 26 -11.25 13.79 -10.16
C PHE A 26 -10.55 13.32 -11.43
N GLU A 27 -11.19 13.43 -12.59
CA GLU A 27 -10.57 13.09 -13.87
C GLU A 27 -9.36 13.96 -14.18
N PHE A 28 -9.38 15.23 -13.79
CA PHE A 28 -8.23 16.12 -13.92
C PHE A 28 -7.10 15.77 -12.96
N ILE A 29 -7.38 15.59 -11.67
CA ILE A 29 -6.33 15.40 -10.63
C ILE A 29 -5.76 13.99 -10.59
N LEU A 30 -6.59 12.96 -10.84
CA LEU A 30 -6.23 11.57 -10.64
C LEU A 30 -4.99 11.15 -11.45
N PRO A 31 -4.84 11.53 -12.74
CA PRO A 31 -3.62 11.26 -13.50
C PRO A 31 -2.36 11.86 -12.85
N TYR A 32 -2.42 13.10 -12.37
CA TYR A 32 -1.29 13.74 -11.67
C TYR A 32 -0.99 13.07 -10.33
N GLY A 33 -2.03 12.69 -9.57
CA GLY A 33 -1.88 11.96 -8.32
C GLY A 33 -1.22 10.60 -8.52
N ILE A 34 -1.66 9.85 -9.53
CA ILE A 34 -1.08 8.56 -9.92
C ILE A 34 0.36 8.75 -10.40
N ALA A 35 0.63 9.74 -11.26
CA ALA A 35 1.97 10.02 -11.76
C ALA A 35 2.95 10.37 -10.62
N LYS A 36 2.53 11.24 -9.70
CA LYS A 36 3.32 11.58 -8.50
C LYS A 36 3.64 10.36 -7.66
N VAL A 37 2.66 9.49 -7.43
CA VAL A 37 2.86 8.25 -6.67
C VAL A 37 3.76 7.29 -7.43
N TYR A 38 3.62 7.18 -8.74
CA TYR A 38 4.49 6.35 -9.56
C TYR A 38 5.95 6.80 -9.43
N LEU A 39 6.23 8.10 -9.49
CA LEU A 39 7.57 8.65 -9.32
C LEU A 39 8.12 8.43 -7.91
N THR A 40 7.34 8.75 -6.87
CA THR A 40 7.81 8.64 -5.48
C THR A 40 8.02 7.20 -5.05
N ALA A 41 7.10 6.29 -5.39
CA ALA A 41 7.24 4.87 -5.05
C ALA A 41 8.32 4.17 -5.87
N ASN A 42 8.59 4.61 -7.11
CA ASN A 42 9.77 4.14 -7.85
C ASN A 42 11.09 4.51 -7.16
N ARG A 43 11.16 5.69 -6.53
CA ARG A 43 12.32 6.08 -5.74
C ARG A 43 12.38 5.35 -4.40
N ARG A 44 11.25 5.27 -3.68
CA ARG A 44 11.13 4.64 -2.35
C ARG A 44 11.46 3.15 -2.36
N TRP A 45 11.06 2.44 -3.41
CA TRP A 45 11.26 0.99 -3.54
C TRP A 45 12.32 0.64 -4.60
N SER A 46 13.38 1.46 -4.66
CA SER A 46 14.51 1.26 -5.57
C SER A 46 15.16 -0.11 -5.42
N PHE A 47 15.11 -0.68 -4.21
CA PHE A 47 15.62 -2.01 -3.85
C PHE A 47 14.94 -3.20 -4.54
N LEU A 48 13.76 -2.98 -5.15
CA LEU A 48 13.09 -4.00 -5.97
C LEU A 48 13.34 -3.77 -7.46
N GLU A 49 13.50 -4.87 -8.21
CA GLU A 49 13.49 -4.87 -9.67
C GLU A 49 12.19 -4.26 -10.22
N LYS A 50 12.30 -3.57 -11.36
CA LYS A 50 11.19 -2.83 -11.99
C LYS A 50 9.91 -3.68 -12.16
N LYS A 51 10.04 -4.94 -12.59
CA LYS A 51 8.88 -5.84 -12.78
C LYS A 51 8.16 -6.17 -11.46
N ARG A 52 8.92 -6.36 -10.39
CA ARG A 52 8.41 -6.72 -9.06
C ARG A 52 7.80 -5.52 -8.35
N ARG A 53 8.46 -4.37 -8.49
CA ARG A 53 7.96 -3.08 -7.98
C ARG A 53 6.60 -2.71 -8.55
N ARG A 54 6.33 -3.03 -9.83
CA ARG A 54 5.02 -2.81 -10.46
C ARG A 54 3.87 -3.48 -9.71
N ILE A 55 4.11 -4.63 -9.08
CA ILE A 55 3.08 -5.36 -8.31
C ILE A 55 2.69 -4.55 -7.06
N ALA A 56 3.67 -4.08 -6.28
CA ALA A 56 3.42 -3.23 -5.11
C ALA A 56 2.79 -1.87 -5.52
N LEU A 57 3.25 -1.30 -6.64
CA LEU A 57 2.70 -0.07 -7.21
C LEU A 57 1.23 -0.21 -7.59
N ALA A 58 0.83 -1.33 -8.20
CA ALA A 58 -0.57 -1.56 -8.57
C ALA A 58 -1.50 -1.56 -7.35
N ILE A 59 -1.07 -2.14 -6.24
CA ILE A 59 -1.84 -2.15 -4.97
C ILE A 59 -1.95 -0.71 -4.42
N LEU A 60 -0.86 0.06 -4.44
CA LEU A 60 -0.86 1.45 -3.98
C LEU A 60 -1.73 2.36 -4.86
N ILE A 61 -1.71 2.18 -6.19
CA ILE A 61 -2.56 2.94 -7.12
C ILE A 61 -4.03 2.61 -6.89
N ASN A 62 -4.36 1.33 -6.66
CA ASN A 62 -5.73 0.93 -6.33
C ASN A 62 -6.23 1.64 -5.05
N ARG A 63 -5.38 1.80 -4.03
CA ARG A 63 -5.70 2.61 -2.84
C ARG A 63 -6.05 4.06 -3.20
N ILE A 64 -5.29 4.69 -4.08
CA ILE A 64 -5.48 6.08 -4.49
C ILE A 64 -6.79 6.25 -5.25
N ILE A 65 -7.03 5.38 -6.24
CA ILE A 65 -8.28 5.35 -7.00
C ILE A 65 -9.45 5.18 -6.03
N ARG A 66 -9.34 4.28 -5.05
CA ARG A 66 -10.36 4.06 -4.03
C ARG A 66 -10.61 5.28 -3.15
N LYS A 67 -9.55 6.01 -2.76
CA LYS A 67 -9.67 7.24 -1.97
C LYS A 67 -10.47 8.31 -2.73
N PHE A 68 -10.16 8.51 -4.02
CA PHE A 68 -10.80 9.54 -4.85
C PHE A 68 -12.19 9.11 -5.35
N GLY A 69 -12.35 7.88 -5.84
CA GLY A 69 -13.59 7.38 -6.44
C GLY A 69 -14.73 7.10 -5.47
N PHE A 70 -14.43 6.92 -4.17
CA PHE A 70 -15.45 6.65 -3.14
C PHE A 70 -15.60 7.79 -2.12
N ASN A 71 -14.95 8.95 -2.34
CA ASN A 71 -15.03 10.15 -1.47
C ASN A 71 -14.82 9.84 0.03
N VAL A 72 -13.89 8.92 0.32
CA VAL A 72 -13.68 8.37 1.65
C VAL A 72 -12.75 9.31 2.43
N TRP A 73 -13.33 10.04 3.39
CA TRP A 73 -12.74 11.01 4.32
C TRP A 73 -11.39 10.62 4.94
N ASP A 74 -10.68 11.65 5.47
CA ASP A 74 -9.43 11.53 6.21
C ASP A 74 -9.57 10.57 7.41
N VAL A 75 -8.70 9.55 7.46
CA VAL A 75 -8.66 8.54 8.54
C VAL A 75 -8.56 9.20 9.92
N ARG A 76 -7.93 10.38 9.99
CA ARG A 76 -7.75 11.14 11.23
C ARG A 76 -9.04 11.76 11.78
N SER A 77 -10.03 12.02 10.92
CA SER A 77 -11.33 12.59 11.31
C SER A 77 -12.45 11.56 11.34
N SER A 78 -12.25 10.38 10.76
CA SER A 78 -13.23 9.30 10.79
C SER A 78 -13.08 8.43 12.03
N ALA A 79 -13.85 8.72 13.07
CA ALA A 79 -14.05 7.83 14.23
C ALA A 79 -14.94 6.62 13.86
N GLY A 80 -14.60 5.86 12.82
CA GLY A 80 -15.43 4.75 12.33
C GLY A 80 -14.61 3.59 11.77
N GLY A 81 -14.92 2.36 12.20
CA GLY A 81 -14.18 1.15 11.84
C GLY A 81 -14.11 0.89 10.34
N PHE A 82 -15.19 1.14 9.58
CA PHE A 82 -15.19 0.92 8.12
C PHE A 82 -14.15 1.77 7.40
N MET A 83 -14.01 3.02 7.83
CA MET A 83 -13.14 4.00 7.19
C MET A 83 -11.68 3.67 7.47
N GLU A 84 -11.37 3.39 8.73
CA GLU A 84 -10.05 2.89 9.12
C GLU A 84 -9.68 1.62 8.35
N ASP A 85 -10.62 0.69 8.23
CA ASP A 85 -10.43 -0.58 7.53
C ASP A 85 -10.15 -0.36 6.05
N PHE A 86 -10.96 0.49 5.40
CA PHE A 86 -10.83 0.83 3.98
C PHE A 86 -9.44 1.40 3.64
N HIS A 87 -8.87 2.20 4.54
CA HIS A 87 -7.55 2.80 4.35
C HIS A 87 -6.40 1.88 4.81
N THR A 88 -6.64 1.01 5.78
CA THR A 88 -5.64 0.07 6.33
C THR A 88 -5.42 -1.12 5.42
N MET A 89 -6.46 -1.75 4.88
CA MET A 89 -6.33 -2.99 4.08
C MET A 89 -5.35 -2.85 2.89
N PRO A 90 -5.36 -1.73 2.12
CA PRO A 90 -4.37 -1.54 1.06
C PRO A 90 -2.93 -1.43 1.57
N VAL A 91 -2.71 -0.84 2.76
CA VAL A 91 -1.37 -0.76 3.38
C VAL A 91 -0.86 -2.16 3.71
N ILE A 92 -1.71 -3.00 4.30
CA ILE A 92 -1.39 -4.42 4.56
C ILE A 92 -1.09 -5.15 3.24
N GLY A 93 -1.84 -4.85 2.18
CA GLY A 93 -1.58 -5.38 0.83
C GLY A 93 -0.19 -5.01 0.31
N VAL A 94 0.25 -3.76 0.50
CA VAL A 94 1.59 -3.30 0.13
C VAL A 94 2.67 -4.01 0.94
N ILE A 95 2.49 -4.15 2.27
CA ILE A 95 3.38 -4.92 3.14
C ILE A 95 3.56 -6.34 2.58
N SER A 96 2.45 -7.04 2.32
CA SER A 96 2.51 -8.40 1.79
C SER A 96 3.22 -8.49 0.45
N ALA A 97 2.98 -7.53 -0.45
CA ALA A 97 3.63 -7.50 -1.74
C ALA A 97 5.14 -7.22 -1.63
N LEU A 98 5.56 -6.23 -0.84
CA LEU A 98 6.98 -5.90 -0.69
C LEU A 98 7.77 -7.08 -0.09
N THR A 99 7.28 -7.67 1.01
CA THR A 99 7.91 -8.84 1.63
C THR A 99 8.05 -9.99 0.64
N THR A 100 6.96 -10.38 -0.02
CA THR A 100 6.95 -11.54 -0.92
C THR A 100 7.83 -11.29 -2.14
N GLN A 101 7.71 -10.12 -2.77
CA GLN A 101 8.48 -9.80 -3.96
C GLN A 101 9.98 -9.68 -3.70
N TYR A 102 10.36 -9.13 -2.55
CA TYR A 102 11.76 -9.08 -2.15
C TYR A 102 12.30 -10.48 -1.86
N ALA A 103 11.58 -11.30 -1.10
CA ALA A 103 12.00 -12.67 -0.81
C ALA A 103 12.18 -13.53 -2.09
N ILE A 104 11.32 -13.34 -3.10
CA ILE A 104 11.49 -14.00 -4.40
C ILE A 104 12.70 -13.45 -5.16
N GLN A 105 12.94 -12.13 -5.14
CA GLN A 105 14.10 -11.51 -5.79
C GLN A 105 15.41 -12.07 -5.23
N GLU A 106 15.49 -12.20 -3.92
CA GLU A 106 16.67 -12.72 -3.23
C GLU A 106 16.76 -14.26 -3.23
N GLY A 107 15.86 -14.95 -3.94
CA GLY A 107 15.86 -16.40 -4.07
C GLY A 107 15.55 -17.17 -2.79
N PHE A 108 14.98 -16.52 -1.77
CA PHE A 108 14.64 -17.18 -0.50
C PHE A 108 13.37 -18.02 -0.60
N VAL A 109 12.49 -17.66 -1.53
CA VAL A 109 11.22 -18.34 -1.79
C VAL A 109 10.93 -18.39 -3.29
N THR A 110 10.06 -19.31 -3.71
CA THR A 110 9.62 -19.44 -5.11
C THR A 110 8.51 -18.45 -5.44
N LYS A 111 8.19 -18.29 -6.73
CA LYS A 111 7.10 -17.40 -7.19
C LYS A 111 5.71 -17.77 -6.65
N GLU A 112 5.51 -19.05 -6.32
CA GLU A 112 4.24 -19.59 -5.81
C GLU A 112 4.13 -19.48 -4.28
N SER A 113 5.18 -18.99 -3.62
CA SER A 113 5.23 -18.91 -2.17
C SER A 113 4.30 -17.82 -1.64
N ASN A 114 3.69 -18.12 -0.49
CA ASN A 114 2.79 -17.20 0.20
C ASN A 114 3.57 -16.22 1.10
N PHE A 115 2.84 -15.21 1.59
CA PHE A 115 3.37 -14.19 2.49
C PHE A 115 4.02 -14.77 3.75
N THR A 116 3.37 -15.73 4.40
CA THR A 116 3.84 -16.34 5.66
C THR A 116 5.20 -17.01 5.51
N LEU A 117 5.43 -17.71 4.39
CA LEU A 117 6.73 -18.32 4.12
C LEU A 117 7.78 -17.23 3.84
N ALA A 118 7.42 -16.18 3.11
CA ALA A 118 8.32 -15.06 2.83
C ALA A 118 8.75 -14.34 4.13
N THR A 119 7.82 -13.99 5.03
CA THR A 119 8.15 -13.36 6.31
C THR A 119 9.01 -14.26 7.19
N PHE A 120 8.70 -15.55 7.25
CA PHE A 120 9.51 -16.53 7.97
C PHE A 120 10.95 -16.59 7.45
N LYS A 121 11.15 -16.68 6.13
CA LYS A 121 12.48 -16.75 5.54
C LYS A 121 13.28 -15.46 5.72
N LEU A 122 12.65 -14.29 5.56
CA LEU A 122 13.33 -13.00 5.79
C LEU A 122 13.76 -12.83 7.26
N CYS A 123 12.92 -13.25 8.20
CA CYS A 123 13.26 -13.24 9.62
C CYS A 123 14.41 -14.21 9.93
N GLY A 124 14.35 -15.44 9.39
CA GLY A 124 15.42 -16.43 9.55
C GLY A 124 16.76 -16.02 8.92
N LYS A 125 16.75 -15.08 7.98
CA LYS A 125 17.95 -14.46 7.40
C LYS A 125 18.41 -13.20 8.15
N GLY A 126 17.74 -12.82 9.25
CA GLY A 126 18.04 -11.62 10.01
C GLY A 126 17.74 -10.31 9.28
N ILE A 127 16.97 -10.35 8.19
CA ILE A 127 16.63 -9.16 7.41
C ILE A 127 15.54 -8.35 8.13
N ILE A 128 14.57 -9.03 8.72
CA ILE A 128 13.53 -8.41 9.56
C ILE A 128 13.61 -8.96 10.98
N SER A 129 13.27 -8.14 11.97
CA SER A 129 13.22 -8.57 13.36
C SER A 129 12.04 -9.51 13.64
N ALA A 130 12.13 -10.29 14.72
CA ALA A 130 11.05 -11.18 15.15
C ALA A 130 9.77 -10.40 15.50
N GLU A 131 9.91 -9.22 16.10
CA GLU A 131 8.80 -8.31 16.40
C GLU A 131 8.12 -7.81 15.12
N LEU A 132 8.91 -7.36 14.14
CA LEU A 132 8.39 -6.91 12.86
C LEU A 132 7.66 -8.04 12.11
N LYS A 133 8.21 -9.26 12.12
CA LYS A 133 7.53 -10.45 11.60
C LYS A 133 6.18 -10.64 12.29
N GLN A 134 6.14 -10.62 13.63
CA GLN A 134 4.92 -10.84 14.39
C GLN A 134 3.84 -9.79 14.06
N ASN A 135 4.22 -8.52 13.93
CA ASN A 135 3.30 -7.44 13.57
C ASN A 135 2.79 -7.61 12.13
N ALA A 136 3.67 -7.95 11.18
CA ALA A 136 3.29 -8.18 9.80
C ALA A 136 2.36 -9.39 9.64
N ASP A 137 2.60 -10.48 10.37
CA ASP A 137 1.75 -11.67 10.38
C ASP A 137 0.36 -11.35 10.97
N LYS A 138 0.29 -10.63 12.11
CA LYS A 138 -0.98 -10.18 12.71
C LYS A 138 -1.83 -9.36 11.74
N LEU A 139 -1.21 -8.41 11.03
CA LEU A 139 -1.89 -7.58 10.03
C LEU A 139 -2.36 -8.43 8.84
N HIS A 140 -1.55 -9.36 8.36
CA HIS A 140 -1.94 -10.26 7.28
C HIS A 140 -3.12 -11.16 7.66
N ASP A 141 -3.11 -11.73 8.86
CA ASP A 141 -4.22 -12.52 9.38
C ASP A 141 -5.50 -11.71 9.50
N LEU A 142 -5.40 -10.44 9.93
CA LEU A 142 -6.54 -9.53 9.96
C LEU A 142 -7.13 -9.33 8.56
N LYS A 143 -6.27 -9.11 7.56
CA LYS A 143 -6.70 -8.98 6.16
C LYS A 143 -7.40 -10.25 5.67
N LEU A 144 -6.82 -11.43 5.90
CA LEU A 144 -7.43 -12.70 5.50
C LEU A 144 -8.79 -12.94 6.18
N LYS A 145 -8.91 -12.61 7.46
CA LYS A 145 -10.18 -12.72 8.20
C LYS A 145 -11.24 -11.79 7.59
N ARG A 146 -10.88 -10.57 7.21
CA ARG A 146 -11.79 -9.59 6.59
C ARG A 146 -12.16 -9.90 5.14
N GLU A 147 -11.28 -10.58 4.40
CA GLU A 147 -11.59 -11.05 3.05
C GLU A 147 -12.49 -12.29 3.08
N ARG A 148 -12.33 -13.16 4.08
CA ARG A 148 -13.14 -14.40 4.25
C ARG A 148 -14.47 -14.17 4.96
N HIS A 149 -14.56 -13.14 5.78
CA HIS A 149 -15.79 -12.78 6.48
C HIS A 149 -16.20 -11.40 5.99
N LEU A 150 -17.34 -11.31 5.30
CA LEU A 150 -18.09 -10.06 5.10
C LEU A 150 -18.63 -9.54 6.45
N CYS A 151 -17.85 -9.68 7.53
CA CYS A 151 -18.28 -9.41 8.88
C CYS A 151 -18.24 -7.92 9.15
N CYS A 152 -19.34 -7.48 9.75
CA CYS A 152 -19.64 -6.11 10.09
C CYS A 152 -18.48 -5.39 10.79
N ILE A 153 -18.36 -4.14 10.38
CA ILE A 153 -17.59 -3.05 10.97
C ILE A 153 -17.57 -3.20 12.49
N SER A 154 -16.39 -3.45 13.05
CA SER A 154 -16.21 -3.54 14.50
C SER A 154 -16.70 -2.26 15.17
N LYS A 155 -17.19 -2.41 16.40
CA LYS A 155 -17.67 -1.29 17.22
C LYS A 155 -16.70 -0.12 17.18
N ARG A 156 -17.30 1.06 17.09
CA ARG A 156 -16.69 2.38 17.12
C ARG A 156 -15.84 2.51 18.39
N GLU A 157 -14.53 2.38 18.28
CA GLU A 157 -13.61 2.80 19.33
C GLU A 157 -13.30 4.28 19.08
N GLU A 158 -13.72 5.14 20.02
CA GLU A 158 -13.40 6.57 19.98
C GLU A 158 -11.90 6.74 20.23
N GLY A 159 -11.15 7.13 19.19
CA GLY A 159 -9.71 7.29 19.27
C GLY A 159 -9.06 7.53 17.89
N LYS A 160 -7.76 7.84 17.90
CA LYS A 160 -6.96 7.85 16.66
C LYS A 160 -7.00 6.46 16.01
N PRO A 161 -6.89 6.36 14.68
CA PRO A 161 -6.94 5.09 13.97
C PRO A 161 -5.68 4.24 14.26
N ALA A 162 -5.71 3.51 15.37
CA ALA A 162 -4.60 2.75 15.92
C ALA A 162 -4.16 1.61 15.00
N LEU A 163 -5.10 0.99 14.29
CA LEU A 163 -4.80 -0.09 13.35
C LEU A 163 -4.13 0.47 12.08
N TYR A 164 -4.60 1.60 11.57
CA TYR A 164 -3.95 2.27 10.44
C TYR A 164 -2.53 2.69 10.79
N GLU A 165 -2.34 3.29 11.97
CA GLU A 165 -1.03 3.70 12.47
C GLU A 165 -0.08 2.50 12.63
N THR A 166 -0.57 1.40 13.20
CA THR A 166 0.19 0.14 13.31
C THR A 166 0.62 -0.37 11.93
N ALA A 167 -0.28 -0.37 10.94
CA ALA A 167 0.04 -0.81 9.59
C ALA A 167 1.07 0.10 8.91
N VAL A 168 0.96 1.41 9.06
CA VAL A 168 1.90 2.38 8.49
C VAL A 168 3.29 2.24 9.13
N ASN A 169 3.35 2.13 10.46
CA ASN A 169 4.62 1.96 11.18
C ASN A 169 5.30 0.63 10.81
N THR A 170 4.51 -0.44 10.69
CA THR A 170 5.01 -1.75 10.23
C THR A 170 5.57 -1.65 8.81
N LEU A 171 4.90 -0.93 7.91
CA LEU A 171 5.39 -0.71 6.55
C LEU A 171 6.72 0.07 6.56
N TYR A 172 6.85 1.12 7.36
CA TYR A 172 8.09 1.89 7.46
C TYR A 172 9.26 1.03 7.96
N GLN A 173 9.07 0.32 9.07
CA GLN A 173 10.11 -0.57 9.62
C GLN A 173 10.51 -1.67 8.63
N LEU A 174 9.55 -2.23 7.89
CA LEU A 174 9.81 -3.19 6.83
C LEU A 174 10.65 -2.57 5.72
N GLU A 175 10.27 -1.40 5.21
CA GLU A 175 11.01 -0.74 4.14
C GLU A 175 12.45 -0.41 4.56
N GLU A 176 12.65 0.12 5.76
CA GLU A 176 13.99 0.39 6.30
C GLU A 176 14.84 -0.88 6.36
N SER A 177 14.26 -1.97 6.86
CA SER A 177 14.91 -3.27 6.93
C SER A 177 15.32 -3.80 5.54
N LEU A 178 14.41 -3.71 4.56
CA LEU A 178 14.68 -4.17 3.19
C LEU A 178 15.70 -3.29 2.47
N ILE A 179 15.64 -1.97 2.67
CA ILE A 179 16.61 -1.01 2.13
C ILE A 179 17.99 -1.30 2.70
N ALA A 180 18.12 -1.45 4.02
CA ALA A 180 19.37 -1.75 4.69
C ALA A 180 19.98 -3.07 4.19
N ALA A 181 19.18 -4.13 4.12
CA ALA A 181 19.62 -5.43 3.62
C ALA A 181 20.06 -5.38 2.15
N HIS A 182 19.38 -4.60 1.31
CA HIS A 182 19.76 -4.42 -0.09
C HIS A 182 21.04 -3.58 -0.23
N ALA A 183 21.19 -2.51 0.54
CA ALA A 183 22.39 -1.67 0.55
C ALA A 183 23.63 -2.44 1.02
N ALA A 184 23.50 -3.28 2.05
CA ALA A 184 24.58 -4.14 2.54
C ALA A 184 25.09 -5.13 1.48
N LYS A 185 24.23 -5.53 0.52
CA LYS A 185 24.64 -6.37 -0.62
C LYS A 185 25.30 -5.58 -1.74
N ALA A 186 24.85 -4.35 -1.97
CA ALA A 186 25.39 -3.49 -3.03
C ALA A 186 26.79 -2.94 -2.72
N CYS A 187 27.21 -2.93 -1.44
CA CYS A 187 28.53 -2.46 -1.01
C CYS A 187 29.28 -3.55 -0.21
N PRO A 188 29.89 -4.55 -0.87
CA PRO A 188 30.64 -5.61 -0.20
C PRO A 188 32.07 -5.17 0.20
N LEU A 189 32.23 -4.05 0.91
CA LEU A 189 33.55 -3.56 1.37
C LEU A 189 33.51 -3.00 2.79
N SER A 190 33.83 -3.86 3.78
CA SER A 190 34.78 -3.60 4.89
C SER A 190 34.75 -4.74 5.93
N HIS A 191 35.04 -5.97 5.53
CA HIS A 191 35.49 -6.99 6.49
C HIS A 191 36.72 -7.69 5.90
N SER A 192 37.82 -6.94 5.87
CA SER A 192 39.17 -7.47 5.76
C SER A 192 40.13 -6.49 6.45
N ALA A 193 40.25 -6.65 7.76
CA ALA A 193 41.43 -6.34 8.57
C ALA A 193 41.26 -7.05 9.91
#